data_AF-A0A2I0VB57-F1
#
_entry.id   AF-A0A2I0VB57-F1
#
_cell.length_a   1.000
_cell.length_b   1.000
_cell.length_c   1.000
_cell.angle_alpha   90.00
_cell.angle_beta   90.00
_cell.angle_gamma   90.00
#
_symmetry.space_group_name_H-M   'P 1'
#
loop_
_entity.id
_entity.type
_entity.pdbx_description
1 polymer ?
#
loop_
_entity_poly.entity_id
_entity_poly.type
_entity_poly.pdbx_seq_one_letter_code
_entity_poly.pdbx_strand_id
1 'polypeptide(L)'
;MDFQPRIFNPLTKAEISLPSLFTIPEDKYQRIKLDESSEFFYDEIDQCFATDVEMFRDVYFRKIVMSSNDQFGTVVVIYGYIKLLALLRPNDKAWVLGPSDHTNKWVDFEDVYYHEEEHRFYAITHFSAVLAFDLNGQNVEFICPPIYDDHAANSNIMNYIAFLFGNLIKIEREVERIDLDDDESMTVKTIRISIFKLLPDVVAWIPIKDLGDFSLFVGCNQTFSLHHTVAPGIRRNCVYFTDHVEGMSPNEVTRDAGFYDLHSDCFHYFLDSDLQPNWPPSIWFIPSFS
;
A
#
# COMPACT_ATOMS: atom_id res chain seq x y z
N MET A 1 7.52 24.35 -2.35
CA MET A 1 6.23 23.65 -2.17
C MET A 1 6.21 23.04 -0.79
N ASP A 2 5.09 23.09 -0.06
CA ASP A 2 5.02 22.61 1.32
C ASP A 2 4.72 21.10 1.46
N PHE A 3 4.53 20.36 0.36
CA PHE A 3 4.26 18.90 0.34
C PHE A 3 3.32 18.44 1.46
N GLN A 4 2.21 19.16 1.61
CA GLN A 4 1.23 18.94 2.65
C GLN A 4 0.12 18.04 2.11
N PRO A 5 0.07 16.74 2.49
CA PRO A 5 -0.97 15.85 2.00
C PRO A 5 -2.31 16.18 2.66
N ARG A 6 -3.38 15.86 1.94
CA ARG A 6 -4.75 16.00 2.40
C ARG A 6 -5.49 14.70 2.16
N ILE A 7 -6.27 14.29 3.14
CA ILE A 7 -7.22 13.21 2.99
C ILE A 7 -8.53 13.84 2.56
N PHE A 8 -9.01 13.44 1.38
CA PHE A 8 -10.20 14.02 0.76
C PHE A 8 -11.31 12.97 0.69
N ASN A 9 -12.49 13.31 1.21
CA ASN A 9 -13.70 12.52 1.00
C ASN A 9 -14.42 13.03 -0.26
N PRO A 10 -14.50 12.24 -1.34
CA PRO A 10 -15.08 12.69 -2.61
C PRO A 10 -16.59 12.91 -2.56
N LEU A 11 -17.29 12.32 -1.58
CA LEU A 11 -18.75 12.41 -1.46
C LEU A 11 -19.17 13.62 -0.63
N THR A 12 -18.54 13.80 0.54
CA THR A 12 -18.87 14.89 1.46
C THR A 12 -18.06 16.17 1.18
N LYS A 13 -16.99 16.06 0.38
CA LYS A 13 -15.97 17.09 0.16
C LYS A 13 -15.24 17.50 1.44
N ALA A 14 -15.34 16.70 2.50
CA ALA A 14 -14.58 16.92 3.71
C ALA A 14 -13.08 16.71 3.43
N GLU A 15 -12.25 17.58 4.01
CA GLU A 15 -10.79 17.52 3.90
C GLU A 15 -10.17 17.47 5.29
N ILE A 16 -9.22 16.56 5.48
CA ILE A 16 -8.35 16.53 6.65
C ILE A 16 -6.94 16.87 6.15
N SER A 17 -6.39 17.98 6.62
CA SER A 17 -5.01 18.37 6.32
C SER A 17 -4.07 17.66 7.27
N LEU A 18 -3.05 17.00 6.74
CA LEU A 18 -1.98 16.39 7.52
C LEU A 18 -0.75 17.32 7.56
N PRO A 19 0.21 17.11 8.47
CA PRO A 19 1.45 17.87 8.46
C PRO A 19 2.26 17.63 7.19
N SER A 20 3.04 18.63 6.81
CA SER A 20 4.01 18.52 5.72
C SER A 20 4.92 17.31 5.91
N LEU A 21 5.24 16.68 4.81
CA LEU A 21 6.32 15.70 4.70
C LEU A 21 7.61 16.12 5.43
N PHE A 22 8.02 17.38 5.31
CA PHE A 22 9.26 17.85 5.92
C PHE A 22 9.25 17.87 7.45
N THR A 23 8.10 17.56 8.07
CA THR A 23 7.99 17.40 9.52
C THR A 23 8.31 15.98 9.99
N ILE A 24 8.53 15.02 9.08
CA ILE A 24 9.09 13.71 9.44
C ILE A 24 10.51 13.91 9.99
N PRO A 25 10.83 13.42 11.20
CA PRO A 25 12.17 13.52 11.76
C PRO A 25 13.20 12.86 10.86
N GLU A 26 14.42 13.42 10.78
CA GLU A 26 15.52 12.71 10.12
C GLU A 26 15.77 11.37 10.80
N ASP A 27 15.97 10.33 10.00
CA ASP A 27 16.27 8.98 10.45
C ASP A 27 17.68 8.56 9.98
N LYS A 28 18.24 7.55 10.64
CA LYS A 28 19.57 7.02 10.33
C LYS A 28 19.63 6.20 9.03
N TYR A 29 18.47 5.85 8.47
CA TYR A 29 18.38 5.04 7.24
C TYR A 29 18.00 5.86 6.02
N GLN A 30 17.36 7.01 6.19
CA GLN A 30 16.93 7.87 5.10
C GLN A 30 17.07 9.35 5.49
N ARG A 31 17.71 10.12 4.62
CA ARG A 31 17.77 11.58 4.78
C ARG A 31 17.62 12.27 3.44
N ILE A 32 16.45 12.85 3.24
CA ILE A 32 16.14 13.55 1.99
C ILE A 32 16.69 14.97 2.01
N LYS A 33 17.35 15.35 0.91
CA LYS A 33 17.81 16.72 0.64
C LYS A 33 17.30 17.18 -0.72
N LEU A 34 17.11 18.49 -0.86
CA LEU A 34 16.83 19.15 -2.13
C LEU A 34 18.14 19.71 -2.67
N ASP A 35 18.49 19.33 -3.90
CA ASP A 35 19.51 20.04 -4.66
C ASP A 35 18.86 21.27 -5.32
N GLU A 36 19.12 22.46 -4.77
CA GLU A 36 18.57 23.72 -5.27
C GLU A 36 19.02 24.06 -6.70
N SER A 37 20.10 23.46 -7.19
CA SER A 37 20.61 23.73 -8.53
C SER A 37 19.90 22.95 -9.63
N SER A 38 19.38 21.76 -9.29
CA SER A 38 18.74 20.84 -10.22
C SER A 38 17.25 20.62 -9.93
N GLU A 39 16.76 21.09 -8.78
CA GLU A 39 15.40 20.84 -8.27
C GLU A 39 15.08 19.34 -8.08
N PHE A 40 16.09 18.52 -7.77
CA PHE A 40 15.91 17.11 -7.44
C PHE A 40 15.96 16.87 -5.93
N PHE A 41 15.08 15.99 -5.45
CA PHE A 41 15.19 15.38 -4.14
C PHE A 41 16.00 14.10 -4.23
N TYR A 42 16.99 13.95 -3.36
CA TYR A 42 17.80 12.73 -3.26
C TYR A 42 17.93 12.27 -1.82
N ASP A 43 18.18 10.97 -1.65
CA ASP A 43 18.58 10.42 -0.35
C ASP A 43 20.10 10.57 -0.17
N GLU A 44 20.52 11.30 0.86
CA GLU A 44 21.94 11.50 1.17
C GLU A 44 22.63 10.19 1.56
N ILE A 45 21.87 9.21 2.07
CA ILE A 45 22.38 7.91 2.53
C ILE A 45 22.50 6.92 1.38
N ASP A 46 21.53 6.92 0.45
CA ASP A 46 21.54 6.10 -0.77
C ASP A 46 21.26 6.96 -2.01
N GLN A 47 22.33 7.49 -2.59
CA GLN A 47 22.28 8.43 -3.72
C GLN A 47 21.77 7.81 -5.03
N CYS A 48 21.46 6.50 -5.06
CA CYS A 48 20.79 5.87 -6.19
C CYS A 48 19.35 6.35 -6.36
N PHE A 49 18.75 6.97 -5.34
CA PHE A 49 17.40 7.52 -5.40
C PHE A 49 17.42 9.05 -5.52
N ALA A 50 17.20 9.56 -6.72
CA ALA A 50 16.98 10.97 -7.00
C ALA A 50 15.74 11.14 -7.89
N THR A 51 14.83 12.05 -7.53
CA THR A 51 13.61 12.34 -8.29
C THR A 51 13.35 13.83 -8.34
N ASP A 52 12.71 14.30 -9.41
CA ASP A 52 12.23 15.69 -9.46
C ASP A 52 11.14 15.95 -8.40
N VAL A 53 10.76 17.23 -8.26
CA VAL A 53 9.75 17.72 -7.32
C VAL A 53 8.37 17.06 -7.52
N GLU A 54 7.96 16.80 -8.76
CA GLU A 54 6.63 16.25 -9.06
C GLU A 54 6.57 14.76 -8.70
N MET A 55 7.58 14.01 -9.14
CA MET A 55 7.77 12.61 -8.75
C MET A 55 7.84 12.46 -7.24
N PHE A 56 8.63 13.30 -6.56
CA PHE A 56 8.76 13.27 -5.11
C PHE A 56 7.42 13.50 -4.40
N ARG A 57 6.60 14.45 -4.89
CA ARG A 57 5.25 14.70 -4.34
C ARG A 57 4.38 13.45 -4.40
N ASP A 58 4.50 12.72 -5.50
CA ASP A 58 3.56 11.71 -5.92
C ASP A 58 3.90 10.30 -5.42
N VAL A 59 5.18 10.00 -5.20
CA VAL A 59 5.64 8.66 -4.81
C VAL A 59 6.18 8.58 -3.38
N TYR A 60 6.50 9.71 -2.76
CA TYR A 60 7.16 9.69 -1.46
C TYR A 60 6.21 9.27 -0.33
N PHE A 61 4.94 9.70 -0.36
CA PHE A 61 3.90 9.09 0.45
C PHE A 61 3.23 7.98 -0.33
N ARG A 62 3.48 6.74 0.07
CA ARG A 62 3.03 5.57 -0.67
C ARG A 62 1.64 5.12 -0.26
N LYS A 63 1.38 5.09 1.04
CA LYS A 63 0.10 4.64 1.58
C LYS A 63 -0.22 5.31 2.90
N ILE A 64 -1.46 5.77 3.06
CA ILE A 64 -1.95 6.40 4.29
C ILE A 64 -3.15 5.59 4.80
N VAL A 65 -3.12 5.20 6.07
CA VAL A 65 -4.19 4.45 6.74
C VAL A 65 -4.56 5.15 8.02
N MET A 66 -5.85 5.25 8.30
CA MET A 66 -6.38 5.88 9.50
C MET A 66 -7.08 4.87 10.39
N SER A 67 -7.01 5.10 11.69
CA SER A 67 -7.81 4.36 12.68
C SER A 67 -9.24 4.89 12.85
N SER A 68 -9.54 6.07 12.30
CA SER A 68 -10.87 6.69 12.33
C SER A 68 -11.08 7.54 11.09
N ASN A 69 -12.33 7.75 10.70
CA ASN A 69 -12.72 8.64 9.60
C ASN A 69 -12.81 10.12 10.01
N ASP A 70 -12.42 10.45 11.24
CA ASP A 70 -12.36 11.80 11.78
C ASP A 70 -10.94 12.21 12.19
N GLN A 71 -10.78 13.45 12.62
CA GLN A 71 -9.50 14.02 13.06
C GLN A 71 -8.96 13.41 14.37
N PHE A 72 -9.68 12.48 15.01
CA PHE A 72 -9.31 11.87 16.27
C PHE A 72 -8.65 10.49 16.10
N GLY A 73 -8.50 10.01 14.86
CA GLY A 73 -7.73 8.81 14.56
C GLY A 73 -6.22 9.06 14.58
N THR A 74 -5.46 8.06 14.97
CA THR A 74 -4.06 7.93 14.55
C THR A 74 -4.00 7.63 13.06
N VAL A 75 -3.11 8.32 12.35
CA VAL A 75 -2.76 8.10 10.95
C VAL A 75 -1.40 7.40 10.89
N VAL A 76 -1.31 6.35 10.09
CA VAL A 76 -0.05 5.68 9.74
C VAL A 76 0.24 5.93 8.27
N VAL A 77 1.49 6.24 7.96
CA VAL A 77 1.95 6.43 6.58
C VAL A 77 3.14 5.53 6.28
N ILE A 78 3.10 4.87 5.13
CA ILE A 78 4.27 4.29 4.47
C ILE A 78 4.90 5.38 3.62
N TYR A 79 6.17 5.70 3.87
CA TYR A 79 6.85 6.80 3.21
C TYR A 79 8.27 6.45 2.76
N GLY A 80 8.79 7.23 1.83
CA GLY A 80 10.18 7.17 1.42
C GLY A 80 10.51 6.06 0.42
N TYR A 81 11.76 6.08 -0.06
CA TYR A 81 12.25 5.13 -1.05
C TYR A 81 12.39 3.74 -0.46
N ILE A 82 12.91 3.66 0.76
CA ILE A 82 13.06 2.44 1.55
C ILE A 82 11.77 2.03 2.30
N LYS A 83 10.64 2.71 2.07
CA LYS A 83 9.30 2.40 2.64
C LYS A 83 9.27 2.19 4.15
N LEU A 84 9.50 3.25 4.91
CA LEU A 84 9.40 3.28 6.37
C LEU A 84 7.99 3.66 6.85
N LEU A 85 7.73 3.48 8.15
CA LEU A 85 6.50 3.93 8.80
C LEU A 85 6.71 5.24 9.56
N ALA A 86 5.74 6.14 9.45
CA ALA A 86 5.57 7.25 10.37
C ALA A 86 4.11 7.31 10.85
N LEU A 87 3.91 7.94 12.01
CA LEU A 87 2.62 8.09 12.64
C LEU A 87 2.31 9.56 12.90
N LEU A 88 1.02 9.86 12.86
CA LEU A 88 0.45 11.10 13.36
C LEU A 88 -0.66 10.75 14.34
N ARG A 89 -0.45 11.00 15.62
CA ARG A 89 -1.46 10.75 16.67
C ARG A 89 -2.36 11.98 16.83
N PRO A 90 -3.51 11.85 17.51
CA PRO A 90 -4.35 13.00 17.81
C PRO A 90 -3.57 14.10 18.53
N ASN A 91 -3.65 15.32 18.00
CA ASN A 91 -2.95 16.53 18.47
C ASN A 91 -1.44 16.61 18.20
N ASP A 92 -0.83 15.62 17.53
CA ASP A 92 0.53 15.77 17.04
C ASP A 92 0.59 16.89 15.98
N LYS A 93 1.63 17.71 16.02
CA LYS A 93 1.86 18.81 15.05
C LYS A 93 2.80 18.41 13.91
N ALA A 94 3.45 17.26 14.05
CA ALA A 94 4.47 16.74 13.16
C ALA A 94 4.40 15.21 13.21
N TRP A 95 4.91 14.57 12.16
CA TRP A 95 5.03 13.12 12.13
C TRP A 95 6.01 12.60 13.19
N VAL A 96 5.79 11.38 13.66
CA VAL A 96 6.69 10.65 14.55
C VAL A 96 7.13 9.36 13.84
N LEU A 97 8.41 9.00 13.97
CA LEU A 97 8.92 7.76 13.40
C LEU A 97 8.16 6.55 13.97
N GLY A 98 7.77 5.63 13.09
CA GLY A 98 7.06 4.43 13.45
C GLY A 98 7.96 3.26 13.79
N PRO A 99 7.33 2.13 14.20
CA PRO A 99 8.04 0.88 14.42
C PRO A 99 8.85 0.47 13.19
N SER A 100 10.09 0.07 13.41
CA SER A 100 10.90 -0.63 12.42
C SER A 100 11.79 -1.65 13.12
N ASP A 101 12.16 -2.72 12.40
CA ASP A 101 13.21 -3.61 12.86
C ASP A 101 14.56 -2.94 12.66
N HIS A 102 14.99 -2.16 13.66
CA HIS A 102 16.26 -1.41 13.65
C HIS A 102 17.53 -2.28 13.53
N THR A 103 17.39 -3.61 13.45
CA THR A 103 18.52 -4.53 13.26
C THR A 103 18.72 -4.93 11.81
N ASN A 104 17.72 -4.75 10.95
CA ASN A 104 17.72 -5.27 9.59
C ASN A 104 17.67 -4.13 8.57
N LYS A 105 18.53 -4.18 7.55
CA LYS A 105 18.66 -3.10 6.55
C LYS A 105 17.49 -3.05 5.55
N TRP A 106 16.60 -4.04 5.56
CA TRP A 106 15.61 -4.26 4.50
C TRP A 106 14.19 -4.18 5.04
N VAL A 107 13.89 -3.09 5.74
CA VAL A 107 12.53 -2.79 6.20
C VAL A 107 11.82 -2.09 5.05
N ASP A 108 11.16 -2.85 4.19
CA ASP A 108 10.43 -2.36 3.02
C ASP A 108 8.92 -2.62 3.21
N PHE A 109 8.19 -1.70 3.84
CA PHE A 109 6.75 -1.87 4.14
C PHE A 109 5.88 -1.68 2.90
N GLU A 110 4.93 -2.58 2.67
CA GLU A 110 4.07 -2.54 1.47
C GLU A 110 2.61 -2.25 1.78
N ASP A 111 2.10 -2.70 2.93
CA ASP A 111 0.73 -2.43 3.34
C ASP A 111 0.60 -2.29 4.87
N VAL A 112 -0.42 -1.52 5.27
CA VAL A 112 -0.84 -1.34 6.66
C VAL A 112 -2.34 -1.57 6.75
N TYR A 113 -2.77 -2.27 7.79
CA TYR A 113 -4.17 -2.52 8.09
C TYR A 113 -4.49 -2.12 9.52
N TYR A 114 -5.54 -1.30 9.71
CA TYR A 114 -6.07 -1.02 11.04
C TYR A 114 -7.13 -2.05 11.41
N HIS A 115 -6.91 -2.79 12.51
CA HIS A 115 -7.87 -3.74 13.05
C HIS A 115 -8.70 -3.08 14.14
N GLU A 116 -9.95 -2.74 13.83
CA GLU A 116 -10.85 -2.00 14.72
C GLU A 116 -11.11 -2.74 16.04
N GLU A 117 -11.36 -4.05 16.01
CA GLU A 117 -11.68 -4.84 17.21
C GLU A 117 -10.50 -4.97 18.18
N GLU A 118 -9.27 -4.99 17.66
CA GLU A 118 -8.05 -5.08 18.50
C GLU A 118 -7.42 -3.71 18.79
N HIS A 119 -7.95 -2.64 18.18
CA HIS A 119 -7.42 -1.28 18.26
C HIS A 119 -5.91 -1.18 17.98
N ARG A 120 -5.42 -1.92 16.99
CA ARG A 120 -4.00 -1.95 16.62
C ARG A 120 -3.82 -1.98 15.10
N PHE A 121 -2.64 -1.58 14.66
CA PHE A 121 -2.22 -1.68 13.26
C PHE A 121 -1.42 -2.95 13.04
N TYR A 122 -1.54 -3.51 11.85
CA TYR A 122 -0.68 -4.54 11.29
C TYR A 122 0.02 -3.94 10.09
N ALA A 123 1.32 -4.18 9.94
CA ALA A 123 2.09 -3.75 8.77
C ALA A 123 2.84 -4.96 8.21
N ILE A 124 2.81 -5.11 6.89
CA ILE A 124 3.52 -6.16 6.17
C ILE A 124 4.69 -5.58 5.38
N THR A 125 5.81 -6.31 5.34
CA THR A 125 6.95 -5.97 4.50
C THR A 125 6.96 -6.78 3.21
N HIS A 126 7.77 -6.36 2.24
CA HIS A 126 8.07 -7.09 1.01
C HIS A 126 8.46 -8.55 1.25
N PHE A 127 9.20 -8.82 2.34
CA PHE A 127 9.61 -10.17 2.74
C PHE A 127 8.54 -10.90 3.56
N SER A 128 7.27 -10.50 3.46
CA SER A 128 6.14 -11.10 4.16
C SER A 128 6.25 -11.12 5.70
N ALA A 129 7.15 -10.32 6.28
CA ALA A 129 7.20 -10.13 7.72
C ALA A 129 5.99 -9.30 8.14
N VAL A 130 5.38 -9.64 9.27
CA VAL A 130 4.26 -8.86 9.82
C VAL A 130 4.63 -8.42 11.22
N LEU A 131 4.51 -7.11 11.44
CA LEU A 131 4.54 -6.51 12.76
C LEU A 131 3.17 -5.93 13.08
N ALA A 132 2.86 -5.85 14.36
CA ALA A 132 1.65 -5.21 14.81
C ALA A 132 1.92 -4.34 16.04
N PHE A 133 1.26 -3.19 16.12
CA PHE A 133 1.56 -2.14 17.09
C PHE A 133 0.31 -1.32 17.42
N ASP A 134 0.29 -0.72 18.61
CA ASP A 134 -0.85 0.06 19.07
C ASP A 134 -0.97 1.43 18.37
N LEU A 135 -2.03 2.19 18.71
CA LEU A 135 -2.29 3.53 18.17
C LEU A 135 -1.19 4.57 18.46
N ASN A 136 -0.22 4.26 19.34
CA ASN A 136 0.91 5.12 19.66
C ASN A 136 2.20 4.71 18.93
N GLY A 137 2.17 3.66 18.10
CA GLY A 137 3.38 3.09 17.51
C GLY A 137 4.21 2.32 18.53
N GLN A 138 3.60 1.85 19.63
CA GLN A 138 4.25 1.12 20.71
C GLN A 138 3.72 -0.31 20.79
N ASN A 139 4.17 -1.07 21.80
CA ASN A 139 3.76 -2.46 22.02
C ASN A 139 3.93 -3.33 20.75
N VAL A 140 5.08 -3.16 20.10
CA VAL A 140 5.39 -3.82 18.84
C VAL A 140 5.54 -5.32 19.07
N GLU A 141 4.78 -6.09 18.30
CA GLU A 141 4.79 -7.55 18.29
C GLU A 141 5.12 -8.04 16.88
N PHE A 142 6.06 -8.99 16.78
CA PHE A 142 6.35 -9.68 15.53
C PHE A 142 5.37 -10.84 15.36
N ILE A 143 4.40 -10.66 14.47
CA ILE A 143 3.35 -11.64 14.17
C ILE A 143 3.89 -12.73 13.24
N CYS A 144 4.74 -12.35 12.28
CA CYS A 144 5.38 -13.27 11.35
C CYS A 144 6.80 -12.77 11.02
N PRO A 145 7.85 -13.61 11.12
CA PRO A 145 9.20 -13.23 10.73
C PRO A 145 9.33 -13.11 9.20
N PRO A 146 10.38 -12.44 8.69
CA PRO A 146 10.63 -12.36 7.25
C PRO A 146 10.89 -13.73 6.65
N ILE A 147 10.37 -13.94 5.44
CA ILE A 147 10.65 -15.09 4.59
C ILE A 147 11.61 -14.61 3.50
N TYR A 148 12.86 -15.02 3.62
CA TYR A 148 13.88 -14.76 2.60
C TYR A 148 13.77 -15.82 1.51
N ASP A 149 13.14 -15.43 0.41
CA ASP A 149 13.11 -16.21 -0.84
C ASP A 149 13.83 -15.40 -1.92
N ASP A 150 14.82 -16.02 -2.59
CA ASP A 150 15.55 -15.43 -3.71
C ASP A 150 14.61 -15.04 -4.86
N HIS A 151 13.45 -15.71 -4.98
CA HIS A 151 12.40 -15.33 -5.94
C HIS A 151 11.73 -14.01 -5.57
N ALA A 152 11.40 -13.78 -4.28
CA ALA A 152 10.76 -12.55 -3.84
C ALA A 152 11.64 -11.33 -4.11
N ALA A 153 12.94 -11.43 -3.78
CA ALA A 153 13.91 -10.34 -3.93
C ALA A 153 14.13 -9.85 -5.38
N ASN A 154 13.76 -10.65 -6.39
CA ASN A 154 13.92 -10.32 -7.81
C ASN A 154 12.58 -10.15 -8.55
N SER A 155 11.46 -10.27 -7.84
CA SER A 155 10.13 -10.23 -8.44
C SER A 155 9.42 -8.91 -8.14
N ASN A 156 8.59 -8.43 -9.07
CA ASN A 156 7.69 -7.30 -8.81
C ASN A 156 6.44 -7.80 -8.05
N ILE A 157 6.66 -8.47 -6.91
CA ILE A 157 5.61 -8.93 -6.02
C ILE A 157 5.34 -7.85 -4.98
N MET A 158 4.06 -7.60 -4.75
CA MET A 158 3.55 -6.73 -3.72
C MET A 158 2.63 -7.49 -2.78
N ASN A 159 2.78 -7.23 -1.48
CA ASN A 159 1.96 -7.81 -0.43
C ASN A 159 0.94 -6.79 0.09
N TYR A 160 -0.31 -7.23 0.15
CA TYR A 160 -1.41 -6.53 0.82
C TYR A 160 -1.91 -7.39 1.98
N ILE A 161 -2.48 -6.74 3.00
CA ILE A 161 -3.05 -7.45 4.15
C ILE A 161 -4.49 -7.02 4.44
N ALA A 162 -5.28 -7.98 4.89
CA ALA A 162 -6.65 -7.78 5.33
C ALA A 162 -6.99 -8.77 6.45
N PHE A 163 -8.09 -8.52 7.16
CA PHE A 163 -8.69 -9.52 8.03
C PHE A 163 -9.96 -10.11 7.39
N LEU A 164 -10.09 -11.44 7.49
CA LEU A 164 -11.27 -12.16 7.05
C LEU A 164 -11.56 -13.34 8.01
N PHE A 165 -12.78 -13.37 8.55
CA PHE A 165 -13.21 -14.36 9.55
C PHE A 165 -12.26 -14.46 10.75
N GLY A 166 -11.75 -13.31 11.22
CA GLY A 166 -10.79 -13.24 12.34
C GLY A 166 -9.38 -13.75 12.01
N ASN A 167 -9.06 -13.98 10.73
CA ASN A 167 -7.73 -14.41 10.31
C ASN A 167 -7.05 -13.32 9.51
N LEU A 168 -5.75 -13.15 9.74
CA LEU A 168 -4.92 -12.31 8.90
C LEU A 168 -4.71 -12.98 7.53
N ILE A 169 -5.10 -12.27 6.48
CA ILE A 169 -5.00 -12.68 5.08
C ILE A 169 -3.92 -11.82 4.42
N LYS A 170 -3.02 -12.47 3.67
CA LYS A 170 -2.05 -11.85 2.79
C LYS A 170 -2.47 -12.05 1.34
N ILE A 171 -2.39 -11.00 0.54
CA ILE A 171 -2.60 -11.03 -0.90
C ILE A 171 -1.27 -10.68 -1.55
N GLU A 172 -0.69 -11.63 -2.27
CA GLU A 172 0.46 -11.38 -3.13
C GLU A 172 -0.04 -11.05 -4.52
N ARG A 173 0.36 -9.90 -5.04
CA ARG A 173 0.10 -9.46 -6.42
C ARG A 173 1.43 -9.35 -7.15
N GLU A 174 1.57 -10.11 -8.23
CA GLU A 174 2.73 -10.04 -9.11
C GLU A 174 2.37 -9.29 -10.38
N VAL A 175 3.24 -8.35 -10.76
CA VAL A 175 3.07 -7.56 -11.97
C VAL A 175 4.24 -7.74 -12.93
N GLU A 176 3.98 -7.63 -14.22
CA GLU A 176 5.00 -7.70 -15.26
C GLU A 176 4.99 -6.43 -16.10
N ARG A 177 6.18 -5.96 -16.48
CA ARG A 177 6.37 -4.89 -17.46
C ARG A 177 6.29 -5.51 -18.84
N ILE A 178 5.39 -5.00 -19.67
CA ILE A 178 5.12 -5.47 -21.02
C ILE A 178 5.44 -4.34 -21.98
N ASP A 179 6.34 -4.60 -22.93
CA ASP A 179 6.67 -3.67 -24.01
C ASP A 179 5.52 -3.62 -25.01
N LEU A 180 5.10 -2.42 -25.42
CA LEU A 180 4.11 -2.24 -26.48
C LEU A 180 4.83 -2.12 -27.83
N ASP A 181 4.22 -2.70 -28.88
CA ASP A 181 4.82 -2.85 -30.22
C ASP A 181 5.10 -1.51 -30.94
N ASP A 182 4.52 -0.39 -30.49
CA ASP A 182 4.70 0.96 -31.05
C ASP A 182 5.40 1.90 -30.03
N ASP A 183 6.70 2.14 -30.27
CA ASP A 183 7.55 3.25 -29.80
C ASP A 183 7.58 3.57 -28.28
N GLU A 184 8.61 3.06 -27.59
CA GLU A 184 9.06 3.42 -26.22
C GLU A 184 8.03 3.37 -25.07
N SER A 185 6.82 2.87 -25.30
CA SER A 185 5.79 2.75 -24.27
C SER A 185 5.77 1.37 -23.60
N MET A 186 5.82 1.36 -22.26
CA MET A 186 5.70 0.16 -21.43
C MET A 186 4.37 0.19 -20.68
N THR A 187 3.73 -0.96 -20.52
CA THR A 187 2.61 -1.14 -19.59
C THR A 187 2.95 -2.08 -18.46
N VAL A 188 2.38 -1.88 -17.29
CA VAL A 188 2.41 -2.87 -16.20
C VAL A 188 1.06 -3.58 -16.14
N LYS A 189 1.08 -4.91 -16.01
CA LYS A 189 -0.13 -5.73 -15.87
C LYS A 189 0.02 -6.72 -14.72
N THR A 190 -1.08 -6.97 -14.03
CA THR A 190 -1.13 -8.05 -13.05
C THR A 190 -1.15 -9.40 -13.76
N ILE A 191 -0.16 -10.24 -13.46
CA ILE A 191 -0.02 -11.58 -14.05
C ILE A 191 -0.42 -12.70 -13.08
N ARG A 192 -0.34 -12.44 -11.77
CA ARG A 192 -0.69 -13.43 -10.74
C ARG A 192 -1.20 -12.75 -9.49
N ILE A 193 -2.24 -13.35 -8.89
CA ILE A 193 -2.72 -13.03 -7.55
C ILE A 193 -2.78 -14.33 -6.74
N SER A 194 -2.11 -14.33 -5.59
CA SER A 194 -2.08 -15.46 -4.65
C SER A 194 -2.59 -14.99 -3.29
N ILE A 195 -3.38 -15.83 -2.62
CA ILE A 195 -3.95 -15.49 -1.31
C ILE A 195 -3.49 -16.50 -0.29
N PHE A 196 -3.09 -15.98 0.87
CA PHE A 196 -2.62 -16.78 1.99
C PHE A 196 -3.35 -16.39 3.26
N LYS A 197 -3.58 -17.38 4.12
CA LYS A 197 -4.01 -17.18 5.51
C LYS A 197 -2.84 -17.44 6.43
N LEU A 198 -2.65 -16.60 7.45
CA LEU A 198 -1.68 -16.89 8.50
C LEU A 198 -2.24 -17.95 9.46
N LEU A 199 -1.44 -18.98 9.76
CA LEU A 199 -1.69 -19.90 10.87
C LEU A 199 -0.88 -19.45 12.10
N PRO A 200 -1.54 -18.96 13.18
CA PRO A 200 -0.84 -18.46 14.36
C PRO A 200 0.03 -19.52 15.05
N ASP A 201 -0.44 -20.77 15.11
CA ASP A 201 0.23 -21.85 15.86
C ASP A 201 1.63 -22.21 15.33
N VAL A 202 1.82 -22.07 14.03
CA VAL A 202 3.07 -22.43 13.33
C VAL A 202 3.73 -21.23 12.65
N VAL A 203 3.13 -20.05 12.75
CA VAL A 203 3.58 -18.79 12.15
C VAL A 203 3.93 -18.98 10.67
N ALA A 204 2.98 -19.51 9.90
CA ALA A 204 3.17 -19.84 8.49
C ALA A 204 2.00 -19.36 7.62
N TRP A 205 2.32 -18.92 6.41
CA TRP A 205 1.36 -18.56 5.38
C TRP A 205 0.91 -19.81 4.62
N ILE A 206 -0.39 -20.11 4.67
CA ILE A 206 -1.00 -21.21 3.91
C ILE A 206 -1.82 -20.68 2.75
N PRO A 207 -1.65 -21.20 1.51
CA PRO A 207 -2.43 -20.74 0.38
C PRO A 207 -3.91 -21.11 0.54
N ILE A 208 -4.79 -20.18 0.17
CA ILE A 208 -6.24 -20.38 0.14
C ILE A 208 -6.81 -19.96 -1.22
N LYS A 209 -7.90 -20.60 -1.64
CA LYS A 209 -8.62 -20.30 -2.90
C LYS A 209 -10.10 -19.98 -2.70
N ASP A 210 -10.52 -19.86 -1.44
CA ASP A 210 -11.91 -19.65 -1.07
C ASP A 210 -12.01 -18.55 0.00
N LEU A 211 -12.60 -17.42 -0.39
CA LEU A 211 -12.96 -16.29 0.47
C LEU A 211 -14.42 -16.39 0.95
N GLY A 212 -15.11 -17.49 0.63
CA GLY A 212 -16.53 -17.67 0.88
C GLY A 212 -17.37 -16.70 0.06
N ASP A 213 -18.32 -16.06 0.73
CA ASP A 213 -19.23 -15.08 0.11
C ASP A 213 -18.67 -13.65 0.07
N PHE A 214 -17.38 -13.49 0.35
CA PHE A 214 -16.66 -12.21 0.35
C PHE A 214 -15.72 -12.08 -0.84
N SER A 215 -15.32 -10.84 -1.12
CA SER A 215 -14.28 -10.49 -2.06
C SER A 215 -13.37 -9.40 -1.48
N LEU A 216 -12.12 -9.39 -1.91
CA LEU A 216 -11.09 -8.45 -1.45
C LEU A 216 -10.89 -7.34 -2.49
N PHE A 217 -10.59 -6.14 -2.01
CA PHE A 217 -10.31 -4.97 -2.84
C PHE A 217 -8.92 -4.45 -2.50
N VAL A 218 -8.01 -4.44 -3.48
CA VAL A 218 -6.60 -4.05 -3.34
C VAL A 218 -6.24 -2.93 -4.32
N GLY A 219 -5.33 -2.04 -3.91
CA GLY A 219 -4.90 -0.89 -4.69
C GLY A 219 -4.05 0.07 -3.85
N CYS A 220 -3.90 1.32 -4.31
CA CYS A 220 -3.12 2.35 -3.61
C CYS A 220 -3.69 2.76 -2.24
N ASN A 221 -4.97 2.51 -1.99
CA ASN A 221 -5.63 2.84 -0.73
C ASN A 221 -5.80 1.61 0.17
N GLN A 222 -6.42 1.80 1.35
CA GLN A 222 -6.62 0.73 2.33
C GLN A 222 -7.28 -0.50 1.71
N THR A 223 -6.68 -1.67 1.96
CA THR A 223 -7.21 -2.97 1.59
C THR A 223 -8.44 -3.30 2.44
N PHE A 224 -9.52 -3.79 1.82
CA PHE A 224 -10.72 -4.18 2.56
C PHE A 224 -11.43 -5.38 1.92
N SER A 225 -12.35 -5.99 2.67
CA SER A 225 -13.22 -7.06 2.20
C SER A 225 -14.69 -6.63 2.20
N LEU A 226 -15.48 -7.12 1.24
CA LEU A 226 -16.93 -6.92 1.19
C LEU A 226 -17.65 -8.22 0.92
N HIS A 227 -18.81 -8.39 1.56
CA HIS A 227 -19.75 -9.44 1.21
C HIS A 227 -20.39 -9.13 -0.15
N HIS A 228 -20.58 -10.14 -1.00
CA HIS A 228 -21.09 -9.95 -2.36
C HIS A 228 -22.49 -9.30 -2.42
N THR A 229 -23.27 -9.37 -1.33
CA THR A 229 -24.60 -8.74 -1.27
C THR A 229 -24.58 -7.25 -0.89
N VAL A 230 -23.43 -6.66 -0.58
CA VAL A 230 -23.34 -5.24 -0.20
C VAL A 230 -23.74 -4.32 -1.37
N ALA A 231 -23.41 -4.70 -2.61
CA ALA A 231 -23.79 -3.96 -3.80
C ALA A 231 -23.99 -4.88 -5.02
N PRO A 232 -24.92 -4.54 -5.94
CA PRO A 232 -25.04 -5.26 -7.21
C PRO A 232 -23.72 -5.22 -7.99
N GLY A 233 -23.34 -6.37 -8.57
CA GLY A 233 -22.14 -6.48 -9.42
C GLY A 233 -20.87 -6.93 -8.69
N ILE A 234 -20.86 -6.94 -7.35
CA ILE A 234 -19.79 -7.60 -6.59
C ILE A 234 -20.00 -9.11 -6.69
N ARG A 235 -19.01 -9.82 -7.25
CA ARG A 235 -18.95 -11.27 -7.24
C ARG A 235 -18.31 -11.72 -5.95
N ARG A 236 -18.69 -12.89 -5.44
CA ARG A 236 -17.99 -13.55 -4.32
C ARG A 236 -16.72 -14.23 -4.80
N ASN A 237 -15.80 -14.50 -3.88
CA ASN A 237 -14.56 -15.23 -4.13
C ASN A 237 -13.70 -14.60 -5.23
N CYS A 238 -13.62 -13.26 -5.24
CA CYS A 238 -12.80 -12.52 -6.19
C CYS A 238 -11.84 -11.55 -5.46
N VAL A 239 -10.76 -11.19 -6.15
CA VAL A 239 -9.88 -10.09 -5.76
C VAL A 239 -10.01 -8.99 -6.81
N TYR A 240 -10.60 -7.87 -6.41
CA TYR A 240 -10.69 -6.65 -7.20
C TYR A 240 -9.40 -5.85 -7.02
N PHE A 241 -8.76 -5.47 -8.12
CA PHE A 241 -7.49 -4.75 -8.11
C PHE A 241 -7.55 -3.50 -8.98
N THR A 242 -6.80 -2.47 -8.58
CA THR A 242 -6.53 -1.26 -9.38
C THR A 242 -5.04 -1.04 -9.56
N ASP A 243 -4.71 -0.08 -10.40
CA ASP A 243 -3.36 0.40 -10.66
C ASP A 243 -2.61 0.77 -9.37
N HIS A 244 -1.28 0.57 -9.41
CA HIS A 244 -0.36 0.87 -8.31
C HIS A 244 0.77 1.78 -8.79
N VAL A 245 1.29 2.62 -7.90
CA VAL A 245 2.27 3.69 -8.21
C VAL A 245 3.71 3.22 -8.17
N GLU A 246 4.00 2.09 -7.53
CA GLU A 246 5.37 1.75 -7.15
C GLU A 246 6.32 1.59 -8.34
N GLY A 247 7.34 2.46 -8.36
CA GLY A 247 8.39 2.44 -9.38
C GLY A 247 7.92 2.90 -10.76
N MET A 248 6.75 3.53 -10.84
CA MET A 248 6.14 4.03 -12.06
C MET A 248 6.18 5.56 -12.05
N SER A 249 6.75 6.14 -13.09
CA SER A 249 6.55 7.56 -13.39
C SER A 249 5.07 7.80 -13.77
N PRO A 250 4.55 9.03 -13.62
CA PRO A 250 3.19 9.39 -14.04
C PRO A 250 2.86 8.99 -15.49
N ASN A 251 3.88 8.87 -16.35
CA ASN A 251 3.75 8.46 -17.75
C ASN A 251 3.65 6.93 -17.93
N GLU A 252 4.04 6.15 -16.93
CA GLU A 252 4.03 4.67 -16.92
C GLU A 252 2.79 4.10 -16.21
N VAL A 253 1.99 4.92 -15.52
CA VAL A 253 0.78 4.45 -14.82
C VAL A 253 -0.29 4.03 -15.82
N THR A 254 -0.34 2.73 -16.09
CA THR A 254 -1.33 2.10 -16.97
C THR A 254 -2.60 1.72 -16.22
N ARG A 255 -3.68 1.47 -16.97
CA ARG A 255 -4.99 1.08 -16.42
C ARG A 255 -5.02 -0.42 -16.10
N ASP A 256 -4.27 -0.83 -15.08
CA ASP A 256 -4.28 -2.20 -14.56
C ASP A 256 -5.40 -2.38 -13.52
N ALA A 257 -6.64 -2.41 -14.00
CA ALA A 257 -7.83 -2.51 -13.15
C ALA A 257 -8.78 -3.62 -13.60
N GLY A 258 -9.18 -4.47 -12.66
CA GLY A 258 -10.00 -5.63 -12.93
C GLY A 258 -10.36 -6.40 -11.67
N PHE A 259 -10.80 -7.64 -11.86
CA PHE A 259 -10.90 -8.61 -10.79
C PHE A 259 -10.36 -9.97 -11.23
N TYR A 260 -9.81 -10.69 -10.28
CA TYR A 260 -9.36 -12.07 -10.42
C TYR A 260 -10.35 -12.99 -9.72
N ASP A 261 -10.94 -13.92 -10.46
CA ASP A 261 -11.85 -14.94 -9.94
C ASP A 261 -11.05 -16.16 -9.48
N LEU A 262 -11.05 -16.40 -8.16
CA LEU A 262 -10.28 -17.49 -7.54
C LEU A 262 -10.82 -18.88 -7.87
N HIS A 263 -12.10 -18.97 -8.24
CA HIS A 263 -12.72 -20.25 -8.60
C HIS A 263 -12.30 -20.68 -10.00
N SER A 264 -12.39 -19.77 -10.98
CA SER A 264 -12.02 -20.06 -12.36
C SER A 264 -10.54 -19.83 -12.69
N ASP A 265 -9.78 -19.21 -11.78
CA ASP A 265 -8.37 -18.85 -12.00
C ASP A 265 -8.21 -17.93 -13.23
N CYS A 266 -9.08 -16.91 -13.32
CA CYS A 266 -9.16 -16.04 -14.50
C CYS A 266 -9.20 -14.55 -14.11
N PHE A 267 -8.51 -13.74 -14.91
CA PHE A 267 -8.58 -12.28 -14.84
C PHE A 267 -9.72 -11.75 -15.71
N HIS A 268 -10.41 -10.74 -15.17
CA HIS A 268 -11.45 -9.99 -15.86
C HIS A 268 -11.17 -8.50 -15.70
N TYR A 269 -10.71 -7.87 -16.77
CA TYR A 269 -10.38 -6.45 -16.78
C TYR A 269 -11.62 -5.59 -17.02
N PHE A 270 -11.69 -4.43 -16.36
CA PHE A 270 -12.81 -3.49 -16.55
C PHE A 270 -12.66 -2.64 -17.81
N LEU A 271 -11.42 -2.45 -18.26
CA LEU A 271 -11.07 -1.57 -19.37
C LEU A 271 -10.14 -2.35 -20.31
N ASP A 272 -10.50 -2.42 -21.59
CA ASP A 272 -9.62 -2.89 -22.66
C ASP A 272 -8.82 -1.69 -23.21
N SER A 273 -7.48 -1.81 -23.30
CA SER A 273 -6.55 -0.94 -24.08
C SER A 273 -6.10 0.42 -23.47
N ASP A 274 -5.10 0.38 -22.58
CA ASP A 274 -3.64 0.66 -22.74
C ASP A 274 -3.06 1.85 -23.55
N LEU A 275 -3.73 3.00 -23.74
CA LEU A 275 -3.08 4.13 -24.44
C LEU A 275 -3.06 5.49 -23.72
N GLN A 276 -3.63 5.61 -22.52
CA GLN A 276 -3.56 6.86 -21.76
C GLN A 276 -3.15 6.63 -20.31
N PRO A 277 -2.17 7.41 -19.80
CA PRO A 277 -1.79 7.38 -18.40
C PRO A 277 -3.00 7.62 -17.50
N ASN A 278 -3.13 6.84 -16.45
CA ASN A 278 -4.17 6.98 -15.44
C ASN A 278 -3.60 7.67 -14.20
N TRP A 279 -3.25 8.95 -14.34
CA TRP A 279 -2.79 9.76 -13.23
C TRP A 279 -3.88 10.76 -12.78
N PRO A 280 -4.24 10.79 -11.48
CA PRO A 280 -3.77 9.91 -10.41
C PRO A 280 -4.37 8.49 -10.50
N PRO A 281 -3.78 7.51 -9.80
CA PRO A 281 -4.25 6.13 -9.85
C PRO A 281 -5.70 5.95 -9.37
N SER A 282 -6.34 4.89 -9.85
CA SER A 282 -7.70 4.54 -9.40
C SER A 282 -7.70 4.08 -7.95
N ILE A 283 -8.63 4.61 -7.17
CA ILE A 283 -8.85 4.23 -5.78
C ILE A 283 -10.19 3.52 -5.60
N TRP A 284 -10.22 2.56 -4.68
CA TRP A 284 -11.47 1.99 -4.20
C TRP A 284 -12.05 2.87 -3.10
N PHE A 285 -13.36 3.09 -3.10
CA PHE A 285 -14.02 3.72 -1.96
C PHE A 285 -15.32 3.01 -1.63
N ILE A 286 -15.61 2.91 -0.34
CA ILE A 286 -16.90 2.46 0.14
C ILE A 286 -17.68 3.71 0.52
N PRO A 287 -18.77 4.06 -0.19
CA PRO A 287 -19.65 5.12 0.28
C PRO A 287 -20.25 4.68 1.62
N SER A 288 -19.93 5.38 2.70
CA SER A 288 -20.69 5.22 3.94
C SER A 288 -22.05 5.89 3.75
N PHE A 289 -23.11 5.09 3.66
CA PHE A 289 -24.48 5.58 3.74
C PHE A 289 -24.82 5.90 5.21
N SER A 290 -24.17 6.92 5.75
CA SER A 290 -24.59 7.60 6.98
C SER A 290 -25.54 8.72 6.63
#